data_AF-A0A373J9Q7-F1
#
_entry.id   AF-A0A373J9Q7-F1
#
_cell.length_a   1.000
_cell.length_b   1.000
_cell.length_c   1.000
_cell.angle_alpha   90.00
_cell.angle_beta   90.00
_cell.angle_gamma   90.00
#
_symmetry.space_group_name_H-M   'P 1'
#
loop_
_entity.id
_entity.type
_entity.pdbx_description
1 polymer ?
#
loop_
_entity_poly.entity_id
_entity_poly.type
_entity_poly.pdbx_seq_one_letter_code
_entity_poly.pdbx_strand_id
1 'polypeptide(L)'
;MTTIEGKSVATLNQMKAYIRKVNPNVPSSVLNMIQYYISEGEIEGVRGDVAFAQSCLETGNFTFSGSAVTLSQNNFAGLGVTQLGMKGNSWATPQLGIRAQIQHLKAYATTSPLKQTCVDERYKYVVKGCAKYVEWLGIQENPTKNGWASGKDYGTKILKILDNILDCDGKQIKEKGVDIMKINVHAGHNFKVPGASGIFSETSEDRKVKDLVISKLKALGHTVYDCTDETSSTVQGNLAAIVAKCNAHAVDLDVSIHFNAATGAGHGVEICVYNMGSKSVPYAKKIATSIAELGFTKRHESDGGLIERNGLYVLRHTNSPALLIECCFCDSKTDAALYKAETMANAIVKGITGQTTSASTTTSNNTATSTTTTKEEKYMFNPVTCKVGDSNTSVLLLQEILKARGYYTGKLDRKFEKELMNAVNKYQIERMKQGKKIGNGKGDGVCGQDMWRDLIAI
;
A
#
# COMPACT_ATOMS: atom_id res chain seq x y z
N MET A 1 19.09 8.00 34.11
CA MET A 1 18.55 8.76 32.97
C MET A 1 18.18 7.79 31.87
N THR A 2 17.12 8.08 31.13
CA THR A 2 16.56 7.15 30.13
C THR A 2 17.25 7.35 28.79
N THR A 3 17.85 6.31 28.21
CA THR A 3 18.53 6.42 26.91
C THR A 3 17.54 6.58 25.76
N ILE A 4 17.92 7.34 24.73
CA ILE A 4 17.18 7.43 23.46
C ILE A 4 17.50 6.21 22.56
N GLU A 5 18.75 5.75 22.57
CA GLU A 5 19.16 4.53 21.87
C GLU A 5 18.64 3.28 22.58
N GLY A 6 18.31 2.26 21.79
CA GLY A 6 17.86 0.95 22.27
C GLY A 6 16.60 0.44 21.56
N LYS A 7 16.14 -0.73 22.00
CA LYS A 7 14.84 -1.27 21.59
C LYS A 7 13.72 -0.64 22.42
N SER A 8 12.54 -0.51 21.82
CA SER A 8 11.34 -0.12 22.56
C SER A 8 11.11 -1.07 23.75
N VAL A 9 10.79 -0.49 24.90
CA VAL A 9 10.36 -1.22 26.10
C VAL A 9 8.85 -1.42 26.08
N ALA A 10 8.10 -0.39 25.67
CA ALA A 10 6.66 -0.50 25.50
C ALA A 10 6.30 -1.36 24.29
N THR A 11 5.29 -2.22 24.46
CA THR A 11 4.71 -3.02 23.38
C THR A 11 3.79 -2.19 22.49
N LEU A 12 3.52 -2.68 21.28
CA LEU A 12 2.51 -2.08 20.37
C LEU A 12 1.14 -1.96 21.04
N ASN A 13 0.75 -2.97 21.82
CA ASN A 13 -0.56 -3.01 22.48
C ASN A 13 -0.65 -1.97 23.61
N GLN A 14 0.42 -1.79 24.39
CA GLN A 14 0.50 -0.73 25.40
C GLN A 14 0.35 0.67 24.79
N MET A 15 1.07 0.95 23.69
CA MET A 15 0.96 2.23 22.98
C MET A 15 -0.44 2.48 22.43
N LYS A 16 -1.08 1.45 21.84
CA LYS A 16 -2.46 1.50 21.36
C LYS A 16 -3.47 1.70 22.50
N ALA A 17 -3.31 0.97 23.61
CA ALA A 17 -4.17 1.06 24.78
C ALA A 17 -4.12 2.47 25.39
N TYR A 18 -2.90 3.00 25.55
CA TYR A 18 -2.69 4.35 26.03
C TYR A 18 -3.40 5.37 25.16
N ILE A 19 -3.17 5.37 23.83
CA ILE A 19 -3.71 6.44 23.00
C ILE A 19 -5.25 6.41 22.94
N ARG A 20 -5.87 5.23 22.96
CA ARG A 20 -7.33 5.13 23.06
C ARG A 20 -7.86 5.64 24.39
N LYS A 21 -7.16 5.37 25.49
CA LYS A 21 -7.52 5.85 26.82
C LYS A 21 -7.53 7.37 26.89
N VAL A 22 -6.51 8.02 26.32
CA VAL A 22 -6.34 9.49 26.42
C VAL A 22 -6.95 10.27 25.24
N ASN A 23 -7.25 9.60 24.13
CA ASN A 23 -7.98 10.14 22.99
C ASN A 23 -9.00 9.08 22.49
N PRO A 24 -10.20 9.01 23.08
CA PRO A 24 -11.23 8.05 22.68
C PRO A 24 -11.69 8.19 21.22
N ASN A 25 -11.48 9.36 20.61
CA ASN A 25 -11.83 9.65 19.22
C ASN A 25 -10.62 9.53 18.27
N VAL A 26 -9.54 8.87 18.72
CA VAL A 26 -8.33 8.71 17.91
C VAL A 26 -8.66 8.00 16.58
N PRO A 27 -8.27 8.58 15.42
CA PRO A 27 -8.54 7.96 14.13
C PRO A 27 -7.85 6.59 14.00
N SER A 28 -8.49 5.64 13.31
CA SER A 28 -7.89 4.33 13.02
C SER A 28 -6.55 4.43 12.26
N SER A 29 -6.35 5.48 11.46
CA SER A 29 -5.07 5.76 10.79
C SER A 29 -3.92 5.98 11.78
N VAL A 30 -4.19 6.65 12.91
CA VAL A 30 -3.21 6.83 13.99
C VAL A 30 -2.89 5.49 14.65
N LEU A 31 -3.89 4.66 14.94
CA LEU A 31 -3.69 3.33 15.52
C LEU A 31 -2.86 2.41 14.60
N ASN A 32 -3.09 2.50 13.29
CA ASN A 32 -2.39 1.70 12.28
C ASN A 32 -0.92 2.11 12.15
N MET A 33 -0.60 3.40 12.27
CA MET A 33 0.77 3.88 12.10
C MET A 33 1.67 3.67 13.33
N ILE A 34 1.14 3.32 14.52
CA ILE A 34 1.96 3.10 15.73
C ILE A 34 3.04 2.04 15.50
N GLN A 35 2.76 1.01 14.70
CA GLN A 35 3.74 -0.03 14.40
C GLN A 35 5.01 0.50 13.71
N TYR A 36 4.90 1.60 12.96
CA TYR A 36 6.06 2.21 12.30
C TYR A 36 7.05 2.81 13.29
N TYR A 37 6.61 3.25 14.48
CA TYR A 37 7.53 3.72 15.52
C TYR A 37 8.45 2.59 15.97
N ILE A 38 7.90 1.38 16.15
CA ILE A 38 8.68 0.19 16.53
C ILE A 38 9.61 -0.19 15.38
N SER A 39 9.09 -0.37 14.16
CA SER A 39 9.88 -0.88 13.05
C SER A 39 10.98 0.08 12.62
N GLU A 40 10.69 1.39 12.50
CA GLU A 40 11.69 2.39 12.13
C GLU A 40 12.72 2.60 13.25
N GLY A 41 12.28 2.58 14.51
CA GLY A 41 13.15 2.65 15.68
C GLY A 41 14.12 1.47 15.76
N GLU A 42 13.62 0.24 15.59
CA GLU A 42 14.45 -0.97 15.62
C GLU A 42 15.53 -0.96 14.52
N ILE A 43 15.18 -0.51 13.30
CA ILE A 43 16.16 -0.36 12.23
C ILE A 43 17.25 0.61 12.68
N GLU A 44 16.90 1.82 13.10
CA GLU A 44 17.88 2.87 13.43
C GLU A 44 18.61 2.65 14.77
N GLY A 45 18.12 1.76 15.63
CA GLY A 45 18.63 1.54 16.99
C GLY A 45 18.13 2.58 17.99
N VAL A 46 16.97 3.16 17.75
CA VAL A 46 16.32 4.19 18.57
C VAL A 46 15.05 3.64 19.19
N ARG A 47 14.79 4.02 20.43
CA ARG A 47 13.55 3.70 21.14
C ARG A 47 12.33 4.30 20.46
N GLY A 48 11.58 3.46 19.74
CA GLY A 48 10.35 3.84 19.07
C GLY A 48 9.24 4.26 20.03
N ASP A 49 9.18 3.66 21.21
CA ASP A 49 8.24 4.03 22.27
C ASP A 49 8.48 5.43 22.82
N VAL A 50 9.74 5.86 22.94
CA VAL A 50 10.11 7.25 23.28
C VAL A 50 9.64 8.21 22.19
N ALA A 51 9.86 7.87 20.92
CA ALA A 51 9.40 8.69 19.79
C ALA A 51 7.86 8.79 19.76
N PHE A 52 7.14 7.71 20.04
CA PHE A 52 5.68 7.74 20.15
C PHE A 52 5.20 8.61 21.31
N ALA A 53 5.80 8.47 22.50
CA ALA A 53 5.51 9.30 23.67
C ALA A 53 5.75 10.80 23.38
N GLN A 54 6.85 11.11 22.69
CA GLN A 54 7.13 12.46 22.21
C GLN A 54 6.03 12.94 21.26
N SER A 55 5.59 12.10 20.31
CA SER A 55 4.51 12.50 19.40
C SER A 55 3.18 12.75 20.09
N CYS A 56 2.85 11.97 21.12
CA CYS A 56 1.71 12.24 21.98
C CYS A 56 1.82 13.61 22.66
N LEU A 57 3.02 14.00 23.13
CA LEU A 57 3.24 15.32 23.70
C LEU A 57 3.04 16.44 22.66
N GLU A 58 3.70 16.34 21.51
CA GLU A 58 3.74 17.38 20.47
C GLU A 58 2.39 17.62 19.79
N THR A 59 1.57 16.57 19.69
CA THR A 59 0.28 16.63 18.99
C THR A 59 -0.92 16.74 19.93
N GLY A 60 -0.69 16.78 21.25
CA GLY A 60 -1.78 16.69 22.24
C GLY A 60 -2.57 15.38 22.09
N ASN A 61 -1.87 14.24 22.11
CA ASN A 61 -2.40 12.90 21.89
C ASN A 61 -3.15 12.76 20.56
N PHE A 62 -2.55 13.25 19.46
CA PHE A 62 -3.10 13.23 18.11
C PHE A 62 -4.47 13.93 17.96
N THR A 63 -4.78 14.88 18.85
CA THR A 63 -5.93 15.78 18.66
C THR A 63 -5.58 16.97 17.78
N PHE A 64 -4.28 17.34 17.73
CA PHE A 64 -3.72 18.49 17.00
C PHE A 64 -4.38 19.84 17.37
N SER A 65 -5.10 19.89 18.49
CA SER A 65 -5.75 21.11 18.94
C SER A 65 -4.70 22.15 19.33
N GLY A 66 -4.67 23.28 18.61
CA GLY A 66 -3.64 24.31 18.79
C GLY A 66 -2.25 23.93 18.27
N SER A 67 -2.10 22.82 17.56
CA SER A 67 -0.81 22.39 16.99
C SER A 67 -0.50 23.14 15.68
N ALA A 68 0.79 23.42 15.43
CA ALA A 68 1.27 24.03 14.19
C ALA A 68 1.33 23.04 13.00
N VAL A 69 1.02 21.77 13.25
CA VAL A 69 0.99 20.67 12.29
C VAL A 69 -0.36 19.96 12.33
N THR A 70 -0.74 19.32 11.22
CA THR A 70 -1.96 18.53 11.11
C THR A 70 -1.64 17.04 10.95
N LEU A 71 -2.64 16.19 11.18
CA LEU A 71 -2.53 14.74 10.92
C LEU A 71 -2.09 14.44 9.47
N SER A 72 -2.61 15.19 8.49
CA SER A 72 -2.29 14.98 7.07
C SER A 72 -0.85 15.35 6.68
N GLN A 73 -0.15 16.13 7.50
CA GLN A 73 1.27 16.45 7.25
C GLN A 73 2.21 15.28 7.61
N ASN A 74 1.71 14.26 8.31
CA ASN A 74 2.55 13.18 8.83
C ASN A 74 3.72 13.68 9.69
N ASN A 75 3.59 14.85 10.32
CA ASN A 75 4.62 15.44 11.15
C ASN A 75 4.19 15.40 12.60
N PHE A 76 4.47 14.28 13.27
CA PHE A 76 3.99 14.04 14.63
C PHE A 76 4.96 14.55 15.70
N ALA A 77 6.03 15.24 15.30
CA ALA A 77 7.05 15.75 16.22
C ALA A 77 7.30 17.26 16.08
N GLY A 78 6.48 17.96 15.29
CA GLY A 78 6.62 19.40 15.07
C GLY A 78 7.90 19.80 14.32
N LEU A 79 8.52 18.88 13.56
CA LEU A 79 9.76 19.15 12.85
C LEU A 79 9.58 20.32 11.87
N GLY A 80 10.46 21.31 11.94
CA GLY A 80 10.39 22.51 11.09
C GLY A 80 9.52 23.65 11.63
N VAL A 81 8.81 23.45 12.75
CA VAL A 81 8.12 24.53 13.46
C VAL A 81 9.14 25.29 14.31
N THR A 82 9.78 26.32 13.76
CA THR A 82 10.81 27.08 14.50
C THR A 82 10.31 28.37 15.14
N GLN A 83 9.11 28.83 14.78
CA GLN A 83 8.47 30.04 15.34
C GLN A 83 6.94 29.89 15.32
N LEU A 84 6.25 30.64 16.18
CA LEU A 84 4.78 30.68 16.21
C LEU A 84 4.24 31.11 14.84
N GLY A 85 3.28 30.36 14.29
CA GLY A 85 2.67 30.63 12.98
C GLY A 85 3.37 29.99 11.77
N MET A 86 4.54 29.36 11.96
CA MET A 86 5.19 28.57 10.91
C MET A 86 4.55 27.20 10.75
N LYS A 87 4.35 26.76 9.50
CA LYS A 87 3.96 25.39 9.20
C LYS A 87 5.18 24.47 9.28
N GLY A 88 5.05 23.35 9.97
CA GLY A 88 6.08 22.32 10.01
C GLY A 88 6.27 21.60 8.67
N ASN A 89 7.33 20.80 8.59
CA ASN A 89 7.60 19.90 7.46
C ASN A 89 6.42 18.93 7.23
N SER A 90 6.37 18.34 6.03
CA SER A 90 5.32 17.39 5.65
C SER A 90 5.93 16.20 4.90
N TRP A 91 5.38 15.01 5.11
CA TRP A 91 5.79 13.79 4.42
C TRP A 91 4.62 13.10 3.74
N ALA A 92 4.92 12.39 2.65
CA ALA A 92 3.91 11.71 1.84
C ALA A 92 3.18 10.58 2.61
N THR A 93 3.86 9.94 3.57
CA THR A 93 3.29 8.83 4.35
C THR A 93 3.61 8.98 5.84
N PRO A 94 2.78 8.40 6.74
CA PRO A 94 3.07 8.33 8.17
C PRO A 94 4.43 7.70 8.47
N GLN A 95 4.79 6.64 7.73
CA GLN A 95 6.07 5.95 7.90
C GLN A 95 7.26 6.89 7.64
N LEU A 96 7.21 7.72 6.60
CA LEU A 96 8.29 8.66 6.29
C LEU A 96 8.42 9.76 7.34
N GLY A 97 7.30 10.26 7.87
CA GLY A 97 7.30 11.24 8.94
C GLY A 97 7.84 10.69 10.26
N ILE A 98 7.44 9.47 10.63
CA ILE A 98 7.95 8.76 11.79
C ILE A 98 9.44 8.46 11.61
N ARG A 99 9.88 8.03 10.42
CA ARG A 99 11.30 7.86 10.10
C ARG A 99 12.08 9.15 10.30
N ALA A 100 11.58 10.28 9.83
CA ALA A 100 12.23 11.58 10.00
C ALA A 100 12.43 11.91 11.49
N GLN A 101 11.40 11.69 12.32
CA GLN A 101 11.50 11.87 13.77
C GLN A 101 12.54 10.93 14.40
N ILE A 102 12.53 9.65 14.04
CA ILE A 102 13.50 8.65 14.53
C ILE A 102 14.93 9.05 14.16
N GLN A 103 15.16 9.50 12.93
CA GLN A 103 16.45 10.00 12.47
C GLN A 103 16.88 11.24 13.27
N HIS A 104 15.95 12.16 13.56
CA HIS A 104 16.24 13.35 14.36
C HIS A 104 16.62 12.99 15.80
N LEU A 105 15.90 12.04 16.42
CA LEU A 105 16.25 11.52 17.74
C LEU A 105 17.60 10.80 17.74
N LYS A 106 17.92 10.02 16.70
CA LYS A 106 19.24 9.39 16.54
C LYS A 106 20.35 10.43 16.47
N ALA A 107 20.14 11.52 15.73
CA ALA A 107 21.09 12.62 15.66
C ALA A 107 21.40 13.19 17.05
N TYR A 108 20.39 13.38 17.89
CA TYR A 108 20.59 13.82 19.26
C TYR A 108 21.36 12.79 20.08
N ALA A 109 21.03 11.51 19.94
CA ALA A 109 21.53 10.47 20.83
C ALA A 109 22.98 10.05 20.57
N THR A 110 23.42 10.04 19.30
CA THR A 110 24.67 9.39 18.89
C THR A 110 25.34 10.04 17.68
N THR A 111 26.61 9.72 17.46
CA THR A 111 27.36 10.08 16.25
C THR A 111 27.33 8.97 15.19
N SER A 112 26.73 7.82 15.51
CA SER A 112 26.61 6.69 14.58
C SER A 112 25.81 7.07 13.33
N PRO A 113 26.20 6.59 12.14
CA PRO A 113 25.50 6.90 10.90
C PRO A 113 24.06 6.36 10.90
N LEU A 114 23.21 7.01 10.11
CA LEU A 114 21.88 6.48 9.78
C LEU A 114 22.02 5.16 9.03
N LYS A 115 21.11 4.22 9.28
CA LYS A 115 21.06 2.95 8.55
C LYS A 115 20.15 3.02 7.33
N GLN A 116 19.22 3.98 7.32
CA GLN A 116 18.32 4.23 6.20
C GLN A 116 18.64 5.58 5.51
N THR A 117 18.09 5.76 4.31
CA THR A 117 18.15 7.05 3.61
C THR A 117 17.56 8.16 4.49
N CYS A 118 18.31 9.26 4.61
CA CYS A 118 17.89 10.43 5.38
C CYS A 118 16.67 11.09 4.72
N VAL A 119 15.56 11.20 5.46
CA VAL A 119 14.32 11.87 5.03
C VAL A 119 13.98 13.08 5.90
N ASP A 120 14.73 13.27 6.99
CA ASP A 120 14.71 14.49 7.78
C ASP A 120 15.64 15.56 7.19
N GLU A 121 15.06 16.58 6.57
CA GLU A 121 15.81 17.71 6.00
C GLU A 121 16.56 18.54 7.05
N ARG A 122 16.13 18.46 8.32
CA ARG A 122 16.76 19.15 9.44
C ARG A 122 17.87 18.34 10.10
N TYR A 123 18.06 17.08 9.70
CA TYR A 123 19.06 16.20 10.28
C TYR A 123 20.44 16.85 10.28
N LYS A 124 20.80 17.56 9.20
CA LYS A 124 22.09 18.25 9.06
C LYS A 124 22.35 19.37 10.08
N TYR A 125 21.31 19.92 10.72
CA TYR A 125 21.45 21.01 11.68
C TYR A 125 21.66 20.54 13.12
N VAL A 126 21.43 19.26 13.41
CA VAL A 126 21.58 18.71 14.76
C VAL A 126 23.06 18.40 15.04
N VAL A 127 23.58 18.97 16.14
CA VAL A 127 24.89 18.58 16.69
C VAL A 127 24.82 17.13 17.15
N LYS A 128 25.59 16.25 16.50
CA LYS A 128 25.45 14.80 16.71
C LYS A 128 25.89 14.37 18.11
N GLY A 129 25.10 13.53 18.76
CA GLY A 129 25.39 13.01 20.10
C GLY A 129 25.24 14.02 21.25
N CYS A 130 24.61 15.18 21.01
CA CYS A 130 24.49 16.22 22.04
C CYS A 130 23.44 15.94 23.14
N ALA A 131 22.56 14.95 22.97
CA ALA A 131 21.54 14.58 23.96
C ALA A 131 21.34 13.05 23.99
N LYS A 132 22.19 12.36 24.74
CA LYS A 132 22.15 10.88 24.89
C LYS A 132 20.88 10.37 25.60
N TYR A 133 20.31 11.17 26.49
CA TYR A 133 19.17 10.80 27.33
C TYR A 133 17.92 11.61 26.99
N VAL A 134 16.73 11.02 27.19
CA VAL A 134 15.43 11.66 26.92
C VAL A 134 15.29 12.96 27.70
N GLU A 135 15.76 12.98 28.95
CA GLU A 135 15.80 14.15 29.82
C GLU A 135 16.56 15.32 29.18
N TRP A 136 17.61 15.01 28.40
CA TRP A 136 18.47 16.00 27.73
C TRP A 136 17.92 16.48 26.39
N LEU A 137 16.74 16.01 25.97
CA LEU A 137 16.00 16.66 24.87
C LEU A 137 15.47 18.04 25.29
N GLY A 138 15.34 18.31 26.59
CA GLY A 138 15.11 19.66 27.10
C GLY A 138 16.39 20.46 27.15
N ILE A 139 16.42 21.62 26.50
CA ILE A 139 17.59 22.51 26.45
C ILE A 139 18.00 22.98 27.85
N GLN A 140 17.04 23.17 28.76
CA GLN A 140 17.36 23.64 30.11
C GLN A 140 18.03 22.55 30.95
N GLU A 141 17.63 21.29 30.75
CA GLU A 141 18.09 20.11 31.46
C GLU A 141 19.35 19.48 30.84
N ASN A 142 19.68 19.82 29.59
CA ASN A 142 20.90 19.36 28.95
C ASN A 142 22.13 20.16 29.44
N PRO A 143 23.21 19.49 29.92
CA PRO A 143 24.45 20.15 30.35
C PRO A 143 25.11 21.03 29.28
N THR A 144 24.94 20.67 28.00
CA THR A 144 25.51 21.40 26.86
C THR A 144 24.58 22.46 26.27
N LYS A 145 23.37 22.62 26.83
CA LYS A 145 22.31 23.52 26.34
C LYS A 145 21.90 23.29 24.88
N ASN A 146 22.16 22.09 24.35
CA ASN A 146 21.59 21.61 23.11
C ASN A 146 20.36 20.75 23.42
N GLY A 147 19.36 20.72 22.54
CA GLY A 147 18.16 19.92 22.79
C GLY A 147 17.05 20.23 21.80
N TRP A 148 16.01 19.42 21.86
CA TRP A 148 14.83 19.53 21.01
C TRP A 148 13.99 20.76 21.35
N ALA A 149 13.72 21.00 22.64
CA ALA A 149 12.78 22.02 23.09
C ALA A 149 13.39 22.95 24.14
N SER A 150 13.03 24.24 24.06
CA SER A 150 13.47 25.29 25.00
C SER A 150 12.69 25.32 26.31
N GLY A 151 11.49 24.71 26.34
CA GLY A 151 10.64 24.64 27.52
C GLY A 151 11.23 23.76 28.62
N LYS A 152 10.99 24.13 29.87
CA LYS A 152 11.36 23.32 31.05
C LYS A 152 10.66 21.97 31.06
N ASP A 153 11.36 20.99 31.62
CA ASP A 153 10.88 19.64 31.91
C ASP A 153 10.43 18.88 30.66
N TYR A 154 10.96 19.22 29.48
CA TYR A 154 10.53 18.62 28.23
C TYR A 154 10.71 17.10 28.23
N GLY A 155 11.92 16.63 28.54
CA GLY A 155 12.20 15.20 28.65
C GLY A 155 11.36 14.51 29.73
N THR A 156 11.17 15.16 30.89
CA THR A 156 10.31 14.66 31.98
C THR A 156 8.86 14.46 31.53
N LYS A 157 8.31 15.37 30.71
CA LYS A 157 6.96 15.24 30.15
C LYS A 157 6.83 14.05 29.20
N ILE A 158 7.86 13.81 28.38
CA ILE A 158 7.92 12.62 27.51
C ILE A 158 7.95 11.35 28.37
N LEU A 159 8.80 11.31 29.40
CA LEU A 159 8.92 10.16 30.29
C LEU A 159 7.62 9.88 31.06
N LYS A 160 6.90 10.92 31.50
CA LYS A 160 5.58 10.75 32.13
C LYS A 160 4.56 10.10 31.20
N ILE A 161 4.57 10.44 29.91
CA ILE A 161 3.72 9.80 28.91
C ILE A 161 4.16 8.34 28.69
N LEU A 162 5.46 8.10 28.62
CA LEU A 162 6.02 6.76 28.48
C LEU A 162 5.66 5.85 29.67
N ASP A 163 5.76 6.36 30.91
CA ASP A 163 5.35 5.63 32.11
C ASP A 163 3.86 5.27 32.04
N ASN A 164 3.00 6.22 31.65
CA ASN A 164 1.57 5.94 31.44
C ASN A 164 1.31 4.90 30.32
N ILE A 165 2.16 4.84 29.29
CA ILE A 165 2.10 3.81 28.25
C ILE A 165 2.47 2.45 28.85
N LEU A 166 3.53 2.38 29.65
CA LEU A 166 4.00 1.16 30.29
C LEU A 166 3.00 0.62 31.32
N ASP A 167 2.33 1.52 32.05
CA ASP A 167 1.28 1.23 33.04
C ASP A 167 -0.05 0.78 32.41
N CYS A 168 -0.22 0.94 31.10
CA CYS A 168 -1.38 0.35 30.44
C CYS A 168 -1.23 -1.17 30.51
N ASP A 169 -2.16 -1.84 31.21
CA ASP A 169 -2.26 -3.29 31.29
C ASP A 169 -2.11 -3.87 29.88
N GLY A 170 -0.93 -4.43 29.60
CA GLY A 170 -0.65 -5.19 28.39
C GLY A 170 -1.43 -6.51 28.34
N LYS A 171 -2.44 -6.69 29.22
CA LYS A 171 -3.50 -7.69 29.04
C LYS A 171 -3.89 -7.60 27.59
N GLN A 172 -3.83 -8.74 26.91
CA GLN A 172 -4.23 -8.84 25.52
C GLN A 172 -5.63 -8.25 25.40
N ILE A 173 -5.71 -6.98 25.03
CA ILE A 173 -6.86 -6.48 24.34
C ILE A 173 -6.80 -7.34 23.07
N LYS A 174 -7.69 -8.34 22.99
CA LYS A 174 -7.95 -9.06 21.75
C LYS A 174 -8.58 -8.06 20.80
N GLU A 175 -7.78 -7.14 20.32
CA GLU A 175 -8.03 -6.44 19.10
C GLU A 175 -7.15 -7.10 18.07
N LYS A 176 -7.81 -7.52 16.99
CA LYS A 176 -7.16 -7.98 15.79
C LYS A 176 -5.98 -7.05 15.51
N GLY A 177 -4.77 -7.59 15.57
CA GLY A 177 -3.68 -7.00 14.83
C GLY A 177 -4.14 -6.83 13.38
N VAL A 178 -3.34 -6.18 12.55
CA VAL A 178 -3.37 -6.62 11.16
C VAL A 178 -2.94 -8.09 11.24
N ASP A 179 -3.90 -9.01 11.22
CA ASP A 179 -3.63 -10.44 11.16
C ASP A 179 -2.88 -10.58 9.85
N ILE A 180 -1.56 -10.69 9.91
CA ILE A 180 -0.75 -10.88 8.72
C ILE A 180 -1.07 -12.27 8.22
N MET A 181 -2.11 -12.33 7.40
CA MET A 181 -2.59 -13.55 6.79
C MET A 181 -1.62 -14.04 5.73
N LYS A 182 -1.56 -15.35 5.57
CA LYS A 182 -1.14 -16.01 4.33
C LYS A 182 -2.38 -16.24 3.50
N ILE A 183 -2.38 -15.80 2.25
CA ILE A 183 -3.55 -15.84 1.37
C ILE A 183 -3.14 -16.38 0.01
N ASN A 184 -3.89 -17.34 -0.50
CA ASN A 184 -3.83 -17.70 -1.91
C ASN A 184 -4.90 -16.91 -2.65
N VAL A 185 -4.55 -16.36 -3.81
CA VAL A 185 -5.52 -15.74 -4.72
C VAL A 185 -5.29 -16.32 -6.10
N HIS A 186 -6.37 -16.65 -6.81
CA HIS A 186 -6.28 -17.06 -8.19
C HIS A 186 -7.44 -16.53 -9.01
N ALA A 187 -7.18 -16.32 -10.30
CA ALA A 187 -8.24 -16.14 -11.27
C ALA A 187 -8.87 -17.49 -11.63
N GLY A 188 -10.17 -17.48 -11.91
CA GLY A 188 -10.84 -18.54 -12.63
C GLY A 188 -10.30 -18.68 -14.04
N HIS A 189 -10.53 -19.86 -14.63
CA HIS A 189 -10.31 -20.12 -16.06
C HIS A 189 -8.86 -19.88 -16.52
N ASN A 190 -8.65 -20.00 -17.84
CA ASN A 190 -7.49 -19.38 -18.49
C ASN A 190 -7.77 -19.05 -19.96
N PHE A 191 -6.79 -18.50 -20.69
CA PHE A 191 -7.02 -18.12 -22.09
C PHE A 191 -7.17 -19.30 -23.07
N LYS A 192 -6.85 -20.53 -22.65
CA LYS A 192 -7.09 -21.77 -23.42
C LYS A 192 -8.40 -22.46 -23.04
N VAL A 193 -8.86 -22.26 -21.81
CA VAL A 193 -10.16 -22.70 -21.30
C VAL A 193 -10.91 -21.52 -20.69
N PRO A 194 -11.42 -20.62 -21.55
CA PRO A 194 -12.02 -19.37 -21.10
C PRO A 194 -13.32 -19.61 -20.33
N GLY A 195 -13.61 -18.69 -19.42
CA GLY A 195 -14.89 -18.54 -18.76
C GLY A 195 -15.92 -17.82 -19.63
N ALA A 196 -16.95 -17.30 -18.99
CA ALA A 196 -18.02 -16.57 -19.62
C ALA A 196 -17.55 -15.29 -20.33
N SER A 197 -18.31 -14.89 -21.34
CA SER A 197 -18.08 -13.66 -22.07
C SER A 197 -19.42 -13.03 -22.44
N GLY A 198 -19.56 -11.74 -22.12
CA GLY A 198 -20.75 -10.95 -22.43
C GLY A 198 -20.36 -9.53 -22.82
N ILE A 199 -20.77 -8.55 -22.01
CA ILE A 199 -20.38 -7.15 -22.17
C ILE A 199 -18.87 -6.99 -21.93
N PHE A 200 -18.32 -7.81 -21.02
CA PHE A 200 -16.88 -7.99 -20.85
C PHE A 200 -16.55 -9.48 -20.69
N SER A 201 -15.26 -9.81 -20.73
CA SER A 201 -14.74 -11.18 -20.61
C SER A 201 -14.45 -11.48 -19.13
N GLU A 202 -15.10 -12.51 -18.55
CA GLU A 202 -14.76 -13.03 -17.22
C GLU A 202 -13.27 -13.32 -17.16
N THR A 203 -12.79 -14.11 -18.13
CA THR A 203 -11.39 -14.52 -18.26
C THR A 203 -10.45 -13.31 -18.15
N SER A 204 -10.70 -12.22 -18.88
CA SER A 204 -9.81 -11.04 -18.81
C SER A 204 -9.94 -10.25 -17.50
N GLU A 205 -11.15 -10.14 -16.96
CA GLU A 205 -11.41 -9.35 -15.75
C GLU A 205 -10.99 -10.06 -14.46
N ASP A 206 -11.06 -11.39 -14.42
CA ASP A 206 -10.56 -12.21 -13.30
C ASP A 206 -9.11 -11.87 -12.99
N ARG A 207 -8.27 -11.78 -14.03
CA ARG A 207 -6.83 -11.46 -13.88
C ARG A 207 -6.65 -10.04 -13.37
N LYS A 208 -7.39 -9.06 -13.91
CA LYS A 208 -7.30 -7.66 -13.47
C LYS A 208 -7.66 -7.52 -11.99
N VAL A 209 -8.77 -8.11 -11.56
CA VAL A 209 -9.18 -8.07 -10.14
C VAL A 209 -8.19 -8.84 -9.28
N LYS A 210 -7.80 -10.06 -9.66
CA LYS A 210 -6.81 -10.87 -8.94
C LYS A 210 -5.49 -10.12 -8.73
N ASP A 211 -4.92 -9.52 -9.77
CA ASP A 211 -3.63 -8.82 -9.68
C ASP A 211 -3.72 -7.61 -8.74
N LEU A 212 -4.82 -6.86 -8.80
CA LEU A 212 -5.09 -5.75 -7.90
C LEU A 212 -5.28 -6.21 -6.45
N VAL A 213 -6.03 -7.29 -6.21
CA VAL A 213 -6.21 -7.88 -4.88
C VAL A 213 -4.87 -8.34 -4.31
N ILE A 214 -4.05 -9.07 -5.08
CA ILE A 214 -2.72 -9.52 -4.66
C ILE A 214 -1.84 -8.31 -4.30
N SER A 215 -1.77 -7.32 -5.18
CA SER A 215 -0.94 -6.12 -4.96
C SER A 215 -1.33 -5.39 -3.69
N LYS A 216 -2.64 -5.17 -3.48
CA LYS A 216 -3.18 -4.48 -2.32
C LYS A 216 -2.98 -5.26 -1.02
N LEU A 217 -3.21 -6.57 -1.02
CA LEU A 217 -2.97 -7.42 0.15
C LEU A 217 -1.46 -7.44 0.51
N LYS A 218 -0.57 -7.54 -0.47
CA LYS A 218 0.89 -7.43 -0.24
C LYS A 218 1.28 -6.06 0.31
N ALA A 219 0.68 -4.97 -0.19
CA ALA A 219 0.92 -3.63 0.31
C ALA A 219 0.46 -3.43 1.78
N LEU A 220 -0.52 -4.21 2.23
CA LEU A 220 -0.95 -4.28 3.63
C LEU A 220 -0.07 -5.21 4.50
N GLY A 221 0.97 -5.80 3.92
CA GLY A 221 1.93 -6.66 4.63
C GLY A 221 1.58 -8.14 4.65
N HIS A 222 0.48 -8.57 4.00
CA HIS A 222 0.10 -9.98 3.93
C HIS A 222 1.06 -10.78 3.04
N THR A 223 1.22 -12.07 3.35
CA THR A 223 1.90 -13.00 2.45
C THR A 223 0.88 -13.52 1.44
N VAL A 224 1.10 -13.27 0.14
CA VAL A 224 0.11 -13.62 -0.89
C VAL A 224 0.74 -14.40 -2.03
N TYR A 225 0.17 -15.55 -2.35
CA TYR A 225 0.57 -16.43 -3.44
C TYR A 225 -0.44 -16.36 -4.59
N ASP A 226 0.07 -16.24 -5.82
CA ASP A 226 -0.76 -16.34 -7.02
C ASP A 226 -0.86 -17.82 -7.44
N CYS A 227 -2.06 -18.39 -7.33
CA CYS A 227 -2.32 -19.79 -7.65
C CYS A 227 -2.98 -19.98 -9.02
N THR A 228 -3.03 -18.94 -9.86
CA THR A 228 -3.64 -18.98 -11.19
C THR A 228 -2.91 -19.97 -12.10
N ASP A 229 -3.66 -20.80 -12.84
CA ASP A 229 -3.12 -21.66 -13.91
C ASP A 229 -3.33 -21.05 -15.30
N GLU A 230 -2.25 -20.68 -15.97
CA GLU A 230 -2.27 -20.12 -17.33
C GLU A 230 -1.93 -21.14 -18.43
N THR A 231 -1.78 -22.42 -18.08
CA THR A 231 -1.13 -23.40 -18.96
C THR A 231 -2.04 -24.51 -19.45
N SER A 232 -2.97 -24.99 -18.62
CA SER A 232 -3.81 -26.15 -18.95
C SER A 232 -4.76 -25.85 -20.11
N SER A 233 -5.02 -26.86 -20.94
CA SER A 233 -5.90 -26.77 -22.10
C SER A 233 -7.24 -27.50 -21.92
N THR A 234 -7.54 -27.98 -20.71
CA THR A 234 -8.82 -28.62 -20.37
C THR A 234 -9.33 -28.06 -19.04
N VAL A 235 -10.65 -28.02 -18.87
CA VAL A 235 -11.30 -27.51 -17.65
C VAL A 235 -10.82 -28.31 -16.43
N GLN A 236 -10.81 -29.64 -16.52
CA GLN A 236 -10.33 -30.50 -15.44
C GLN A 236 -8.85 -30.26 -15.12
N GLY A 237 -8.00 -30.08 -16.14
CA GLY A 237 -6.59 -29.77 -15.96
C GLY A 237 -6.38 -28.44 -15.24
N ASN A 238 -7.13 -27.40 -15.63
CA ASN A 238 -7.08 -26.09 -15.01
C ASN A 238 -7.50 -26.13 -13.53
N LEU A 239 -8.64 -26.77 -13.23
CA LEU A 239 -9.12 -26.94 -11.86
C LEU A 239 -8.11 -27.73 -10.99
N ALA A 240 -7.55 -28.82 -11.52
CA ALA A 240 -6.56 -29.61 -10.81
C ALA A 240 -5.25 -28.84 -10.57
N ALA A 241 -4.78 -28.06 -11.56
CA ALA A 241 -3.57 -27.26 -11.45
C ALA A 241 -3.71 -26.12 -10.44
N ILE A 242 -4.87 -25.43 -10.42
CA ILE A 242 -5.20 -24.41 -9.42
C ILE A 242 -5.17 -25.02 -8.02
N VAL A 243 -5.91 -26.12 -7.81
CA VAL A 243 -5.95 -26.79 -6.50
C VAL A 243 -4.58 -27.28 -6.05
N ALA A 244 -3.76 -27.81 -6.97
CA ALA A 244 -2.40 -28.23 -6.65
C ALA A 244 -1.52 -27.05 -6.19
N LYS A 245 -1.64 -25.88 -6.83
CA LYS A 245 -0.95 -24.65 -6.41
C LYS A 245 -1.46 -24.14 -5.06
N CYS A 246 -2.78 -24.09 -4.86
CA CYS A 246 -3.37 -23.70 -3.59
C CYS A 246 -2.88 -24.60 -2.45
N ASN A 247 -2.93 -25.93 -2.64
CA ASN A 247 -2.53 -26.91 -1.64
C ASN A 247 -1.01 -27.02 -1.44
N ALA A 248 -0.18 -26.40 -2.29
CA ALA A 248 1.25 -26.24 -2.04
C ALA A 248 1.54 -25.24 -0.90
N HIS A 249 0.52 -24.50 -0.44
CA HIS A 249 0.62 -23.51 0.62
C HIS A 249 -0.38 -23.81 1.74
N ALA A 250 0.11 -23.82 2.99
CA ALA A 250 -0.77 -23.73 4.16
C ALA A 250 -1.08 -22.26 4.43
N VAL A 251 -2.33 -21.86 4.15
CA VAL A 251 -2.79 -20.45 4.19
C VAL A 251 -4.04 -20.29 5.05
N ASP A 252 -4.34 -19.04 5.41
CA ASP A 252 -5.52 -18.70 6.21
C ASP A 252 -6.78 -18.61 5.34
N LEU A 253 -6.63 -18.30 4.05
CA LEU A 253 -7.73 -18.15 3.10
C LEU A 253 -7.28 -18.39 1.65
N ASP A 254 -8.08 -19.15 0.90
CA ASP A 254 -8.01 -19.27 -0.56
C ASP A 254 -9.17 -18.48 -1.20
N VAL A 255 -8.82 -17.61 -2.15
CA VAL A 255 -9.76 -16.71 -2.83
C VAL A 255 -9.74 -16.96 -4.33
N SER A 256 -10.84 -17.51 -4.85
CA SER A 256 -11.09 -17.69 -6.29
C SER A 256 -11.87 -16.48 -6.83
N ILE A 257 -11.35 -15.81 -7.85
CA ILE A 257 -12.00 -14.66 -8.51
C ILE A 257 -12.69 -15.11 -9.79
N HIS A 258 -13.99 -14.83 -9.91
CA HIS A 258 -14.85 -15.14 -11.06
C HIS A 258 -15.83 -13.99 -11.37
N PHE A 259 -16.50 -14.10 -12.52
CA PHE A 259 -17.65 -13.30 -12.90
C PHE A 259 -18.76 -14.19 -13.45
N ASN A 260 -19.98 -13.93 -13.01
CA ASN A 260 -21.12 -14.76 -13.34
C ASN A 260 -21.68 -14.41 -14.74
N ALA A 261 -22.54 -15.26 -15.28
CA ALA A 261 -23.31 -14.99 -16.48
C ALA A 261 -24.68 -15.68 -16.39
N ALA A 262 -25.72 -15.00 -16.87
CA ALA A 262 -27.08 -15.52 -16.87
C ALA A 262 -27.87 -15.01 -18.07
N THR A 263 -27.24 -14.99 -19.25
CA THR A 263 -27.81 -14.47 -20.50
C THR A 263 -28.36 -13.04 -20.37
N GLY A 264 -27.70 -12.23 -19.52
CA GLY A 264 -28.05 -10.84 -19.23
C GLY A 264 -29.22 -10.63 -18.24
N ALA A 265 -29.82 -11.70 -17.70
CA ALA A 265 -30.91 -11.59 -16.72
C ALA A 265 -30.41 -11.46 -15.27
N GLY A 266 -29.20 -11.94 -14.99
CA GLY A 266 -28.56 -11.88 -13.67
C GLY A 266 -27.96 -10.50 -13.38
N HIS A 267 -27.81 -10.19 -12.10
CA HIS A 267 -27.07 -9.03 -11.61
C HIS A 267 -26.70 -9.23 -10.14
N GLY A 268 -25.67 -8.51 -9.69
CA GLY A 268 -25.21 -8.48 -8.32
C GLY A 268 -24.07 -9.46 -8.00
N VAL A 269 -23.63 -9.40 -6.75
CA VAL A 269 -22.53 -10.20 -6.19
C VAL A 269 -23.08 -11.44 -5.47
N GLU A 270 -22.39 -12.57 -5.61
CA GLU A 270 -22.59 -13.77 -4.77
C GLU A 270 -21.24 -14.39 -4.37
N ILE A 271 -21.15 -14.89 -3.12
CA ILE A 271 -19.95 -15.58 -2.64
C ILE A 271 -20.27 -17.05 -2.39
N CYS A 272 -19.62 -17.92 -3.12
CA CYS A 272 -19.76 -19.36 -3.01
C CYS A 272 -18.84 -19.90 -1.91
N VAL A 273 -19.40 -20.69 -0.99
CA VAL A 273 -18.65 -21.42 0.05
C VAL A 273 -18.98 -22.91 -0.02
N TYR A 274 -18.07 -23.78 0.45
CA TYR A 274 -18.32 -25.23 0.45
C TYR A 274 -19.53 -25.58 1.33
N ASN A 275 -19.60 -24.99 2.52
CA ASN A 275 -20.75 -24.96 3.42
C ASN A 275 -20.68 -23.76 4.38
N MET A 276 -21.78 -23.45 5.06
CA MET A 276 -21.94 -22.34 6.00
C MET A 276 -21.17 -22.51 7.32
N GLY A 277 -20.62 -23.70 7.57
CA GLY A 277 -19.70 -23.97 8.68
C GLY A 277 -18.22 -23.73 8.34
N SER A 278 -17.88 -23.38 7.09
CA SER A 278 -16.50 -23.14 6.66
C SER A 278 -15.88 -21.94 7.39
N LYS A 279 -14.59 -22.03 7.70
CA LYS A 279 -13.80 -20.91 8.26
C LYS A 279 -13.69 -19.71 7.31
N SER A 280 -14.01 -19.87 6.02
CA SER A 280 -14.05 -18.78 5.05
C SER A 280 -15.30 -17.89 5.15
N VAL A 281 -16.38 -18.38 5.80
CA VAL A 281 -17.69 -17.68 5.88
C VAL A 281 -17.62 -16.26 6.47
N PRO A 282 -16.86 -15.99 7.55
CA PRO A 282 -16.75 -14.64 8.09
C PRO A 282 -16.11 -13.64 7.10
N TYR A 283 -15.19 -14.10 6.25
CA TYR A 283 -14.58 -13.29 5.20
C TYR A 283 -15.55 -13.10 4.03
N ALA A 284 -16.20 -14.18 3.60
CA ALA A 284 -17.21 -14.15 2.53
C ALA A 284 -18.33 -13.14 2.80
N LYS A 285 -18.90 -13.11 4.03
CA LYS A 285 -19.94 -12.14 4.40
C LYS A 285 -19.48 -10.69 4.27
N LYS A 286 -18.25 -10.41 4.67
CA LYS A 286 -17.68 -9.05 4.63
C LYS A 286 -17.32 -8.63 3.21
N ILE A 287 -16.85 -9.57 2.39
CA ILE A 287 -16.59 -9.34 0.96
C ILE A 287 -17.91 -9.02 0.25
N ALA A 288 -18.93 -9.85 0.39
CA ALA A 288 -20.25 -9.59 -0.21
C ALA A 288 -20.82 -8.23 0.21
N THR A 289 -20.75 -7.91 1.51
CA THR A 289 -21.18 -6.61 2.04
C THR A 289 -20.37 -5.47 1.43
N SER A 290 -19.04 -5.58 1.38
CA SER A 290 -18.17 -4.51 0.86
C SER A 290 -18.36 -4.28 -0.64
N ILE A 291 -18.66 -5.33 -1.41
CA ILE A 291 -18.97 -5.19 -2.84
C ILE A 291 -20.36 -4.56 -3.02
N ALA A 292 -21.35 -4.96 -2.22
CA ALA A 292 -22.68 -4.37 -2.25
C ALA A 292 -22.69 -2.86 -1.92
N GLU A 293 -21.80 -2.40 -1.05
CA GLU A 293 -21.59 -0.97 -0.77
C GLU A 293 -21.15 -0.14 -2.00
N LEU A 294 -20.65 -0.80 -3.07
CA LEU A 294 -20.36 -0.14 -4.34
C LEU A 294 -21.62 0.06 -5.22
N GLY A 295 -22.78 -0.43 -4.78
CA GLY A 295 -24.06 -0.35 -5.49
C GLY A 295 -24.51 -1.63 -6.16
N PHE A 296 -23.74 -2.73 -6.06
CA PHE A 296 -24.17 -4.03 -6.57
C PHE A 296 -25.28 -4.63 -5.69
N THR A 297 -26.19 -5.38 -6.31
CA THR A 297 -27.19 -6.16 -5.55
C THR A 297 -26.49 -7.26 -4.77
N LYS A 298 -26.70 -7.33 -3.45
CA LYS A 298 -26.19 -8.43 -2.61
C LYS A 298 -27.15 -9.61 -2.72
N ARG A 299 -26.80 -10.62 -3.53
CA ARG A 299 -27.64 -11.83 -3.69
C ARG A 299 -27.60 -12.66 -2.41
N HIS A 300 -28.65 -13.45 -2.14
CA HIS A 300 -28.73 -14.28 -0.92
C HIS A 300 -28.58 -13.47 0.38
N GLU A 301 -29.30 -12.35 0.48
CA GLU A 301 -29.15 -11.42 1.60
C GLU A 301 -29.47 -12.05 2.97
N SER A 302 -30.44 -12.97 3.03
CA SER A 302 -30.76 -13.78 4.23
C SER A 302 -29.54 -14.51 4.80
N ASP A 303 -28.63 -14.92 3.92
CA ASP A 303 -27.42 -15.68 4.24
C ASP A 303 -26.17 -14.78 4.32
N GLY A 304 -26.36 -13.47 4.15
CA GLY A 304 -25.31 -12.46 4.21
C GLY A 304 -24.52 -12.30 2.91
N GLY A 305 -25.07 -12.70 1.77
CA GLY A 305 -24.37 -12.65 0.48
C GLY A 305 -23.90 -14.00 -0.06
N LEU A 306 -24.22 -15.10 0.62
CA LEU A 306 -23.53 -16.38 0.47
C LEU A 306 -24.44 -17.44 -0.12
N ILE A 307 -23.83 -18.38 -0.84
CA ILE A 307 -24.48 -19.59 -1.30
C ILE A 307 -23.58 -20.81 -1.13
N GLU A 308 -24.15 -21.91 -0.65
CA GLU A 308 -23.43 -23.18 -0.56
C GLU A 308 -23.30 -23.84 -1.94
N ARG A 309 -22.07 -24.23 -2.28
CA ARG A 309 -21.71 -24.87 -3.55
C ARG A 309 -20.70 -25.98 -3.33
N ASN A 310 -21.10 -27.01 -2.59
CA ASN A 310 -20.25 -28.17 -2.27
C ASN A 310 -19.76 -28.98 -3.48
N GLY A 311 -20.37 -28.80 -4.66
CA GLY A 311 -19.95 -29.42 -5.92
C GLY A 311 -18.81 -28.69 -6.67
N LEU A 312 -18.47 -27.45 -6.30
CA LEU A 312 -17.41 -26.71 -6.99
C LEU A 312 -16.04 -27.32 -6.67
N TYR A 313 -15.29 -27.68 -7.70
CA TYR A 313 -14.06 -28.45 -7.57
C TYR A 313 -13.03 -27.77 -6.66
N VAL A 314 -12.81 -26.46 -6.83
CA VAL A 314 -11.85 -25.68 -6.02
C VAL A 314 -12.27 -25.61 -4.56
N LEU A 315 -13.56 -25.49 -4.25
CA LEU A 315 -14.06 -25.45 -2.87
C LEU A 315 -13.99 -26.82 -2.19
N ARG A 316 -14.13 -27.91 -2.96
CA ARG A 316 -14.14 -29.28 -2.46
C ARG A 316 -12.74 -29.85 -2.22
N HIS A 317 -11.75 -29.46 -3.02
CA HIS A 317 -10.42 -30.09 -3.02
C HIS A 317 -9.30 -29.21 -2.48
N THR A 318 -9.59 -27.95 -2.12
CA THR A 318 -8.63 -27.08 -1.43
C THR A 318 -8.63 -27.40 0.07
N ASN A 319 -7.44 -27.58 0.64
CA ASN A 319 -7.26 -27.99 2.04
C ASN A 319 -7.49 -26.84 3.04
N SER A 320 -7.05 -25.64 2.66
CA SER A 320 -7.21 -24.43 3.45
C SER A 320 -8.62 -23.83 3.27
N PRO A 321 -9.10 -22.93 4.16
CA PRO A 321 -10.42 -22.35 4.02
C PRO A 321 -10.60 -21.61 2.69
N ALA A 322 -11.53 -22.07 1.85
CA ALA A 322 -11.71 -21.54 0.50
C ALA A 322 -13.05 -20.81 0.32
N LEU A 323 -13.06 -19.78 -0.52
CA LEU A 323 -14.25 -19.13 -1.05
C LEU A 323 -14.08 -18.81 -2.53
N LEU A 324 -15.20 -18.72 -3.25
CA LEU A 324 -15.23 -18.30 -4.64
C LEU A 324 -16.13 -17.08 -4.78
N ILE A 325 -15.60 -16.02 -5.39
CA ILE A 325 -16.26 -14.73 -5.54
C ILE A 325 -16.79 -14.64 -6.97
N GLU A 326 -18.10 -14.58 -7.12
CA GLU A 326 -18.74 -14.09 -8.34
C GLU A 326 -18.87 -12.58 -8.21
N CYS A 327 -17.91 -11.84 -8.74
CA CYS A 327 -17.74 -10.40 -8.48
C CYS A 327 -18.99 -9.61 -8.91
N CYS A 328 -19.47 -9.89 -10.12
CA CYS A 328 -20.74 -9.47 -10.68
C CYS A 328 -21.02 -10.27 -11.98
N PHE A 329 -22.09 -9.95 -12.71
CA PHE A 329 -22.42 -10.62 -13.98
C PHE A 329 -21.76 -9.94 -15.19
N CYS A 330 -20.93 -10.67 -15.95
CA CYS A 330 -20.21 -10.14 -17.11
C CYS A 330 -21.09 -9.81 -18.32
N ASP A 331 -22.32 -10.31 -18.32
CA ASP A 331 -23.33 -10.11 -19.37
C ASP A 331 -24.47 -9.18 -18.94
N SER A 332 -24.42 -8.61 -17.72
CA SER A 332 -25.43 -7.71 -17.19
C SER A 332 -25.10 -6.26 -17.44
N LYS A 333 -26.00 -5.53 -18.13
CA LYS A 333 -25.83 -4.08 -18.39
C LYS A 333 -25.77 -3.26 -17.09
N THR A 334 -26.54 -3.67 -16.08
CA THR A 334 -26.57 -3.01 -14.78
C THR A 334 -25.23 -3.15 -14.07
N ASP A 335 -24.69 -4.37 -13.99
CA ASP A 335 -23.42 -4.61 -13.32
C ASP A 335 -22.24 -4.00 -14.09
N ALA A 336 -22.25 -4.11 -15.43
CA ALA A 336 -21.20 -3.54 -16.28
C ALA A 336 -21.11 -2.01 -16.16
N ALA A 337 -22.22 -1.32 -15.89
CA ALA A 337 -22.21 0.13 -15.67
C ALA A 337 -21.55 0.54 -14.34
N LEU A 338 -21.60 -0.35 -13.32
CA LEU A 338 -20.98 -0.13 -12.01
C LEU A 338 -19.52 -0.60 -11.96
N TYR A 339 -19.22 -1.68 -12.69
CA TYR A 339 -17.98 -2.41 -12.55
C TYR A 339 -16.73 -1.61 -12.92
N LYS A 340 -15.78 -1.59 -11.98
CA LYS A 340 -14.40 -1.15 -12.17
C LYS A 340 -13.51 -2.07 -11.35
N ALA A 341 -12.50 -2.66 -11.99
CA ALA A 341 -11.58 -3.62 -11.35
C ALA A 341 -10.95 -3.08 -10.05
N GLU A 342 -10.55 -1.80 -10.04
CA GLU A 342 -9.93 -1.14 -8.89
C GLU A 342 -10.86 -1.05 -7.67
N THR A 343 -12.10 -0.62 -7.86
CA THR A 343 -13.06 -0.53 -6.74
C THR A 343 -13.53 -1.90 -6.29
N MET A 344 -13.68 -2.85 -7.20
CA MET A 344 -13.99 -4.25 -6.89
C MET A 344 -12.87 -4.86 -6.02
N ALA A 345 -11.62 -4.72 -6.43
CA ALA A 345 -10.46 -5.18 -5.66
C ALA A 345 -10.37 -4.51 -4.28
N ASN A 346 -10.61 -3.18 -4.18
CA ASN A 346 -10.66 -2.47 -2.90
C ASN A 346 -11.74 -3.05 -1.97
N ALA A 347 -12.93 -3.37 -2.49
CA ALA A 347 -14.00 -3.97 -1.72
C ALA A 347 -13.66 -5.39 -1.24
N ILE A 348 -13.04 -6.21 -2.09
CA ILE A 348 -12.57 -7.56 -1.72
C ILE A 348 -11.53 -7.45 -0.59
N VAL A 349 -10.53 -6.57 -0.74
CA VAL A 349 -9.47 -6.36 0.26
C VAL A 349 -10.06 -5.84 1.58
N LYS A 350 -11.01 -4.90 1.52
CA LYS A 350 -11.76 -4.43 2.70
C LYS A 350 -12.52 -5.57 3.37
N GLY A 351 -13.16 -6.44 2.59
CA GLY A 351 -13.85 -7.61 3.11
C GLY A 351 -12.93 -8.60 3.84
N ILE A 352 -11.75 -8.86 3.27
CA ILE A 352 -10.75 -9.77 3.84
C ILE A 352 -10.15 -9.18 5.12
N THR A 353 -9.69 -7.94 5.06
CA THR A 353 -8.78 -7.35 6.06
C THR A 353 -9.46 -6.38 7.02
N GLY A 354 -10.63 -5.86 6.65
CA GLY A 354 -11.26 -4.72 7.33
C GLY A 354 -10.61 -3.37 7.02
N GLN A 355 -9.57 -3.32 6.17
CA GLN A 355 -8.83 -2.11 5.85
C GLN A 355 -9.28 -1.54 4.50
N THR A 356 -9.53 -0.23 4.45
CA THR A 356 -9.77 0.49 3.20
C THR A 356 -8.44 0.86 2.54
N THR A 357 -8.28 0.43 1.29
CA THR A 357 -7.18 0.86 0.43
C THR A 357 -7.59 2.16 -0.26
N SER A 358 -7.14 3.30 0.25
CA SER A 358 -7.40 4.59 -0.39
C SER A 358 -6.77 4.64 -1.77
N ALA A 359 -7.56 5.00 -2.78
CA ALA A 359 -7.04 5.49 -4.04
C ALA A 359 -6.19 6.74 -3.76
N SER A 360 -4.95 6.77 -4.23
CA SER A 360 -4.18 8.01 -4.31
C SER A 360 -4.75 8.85 -5.45
N THR A 361 -5.88 9.52 -5.21
CA THR A 361 -6.47 10.49 -6.12
C THR A 361 -5.81 11.84 -5.88
N THR A 362 -4.81 12.19 -6.70
CA THR A 362 -4.30 13.56 -6.72
C THR A 362 -5.20 14.39 -7.62
N THR A 363 -6.12 15.14 -7.02
CA THR A 363 -6.90 16.18 -7.67
C THR A 363 -5.97 17.30 -8.14
N SER A 364 -6.14 17.78 -9.38
CA SER A 364 -5.65 19.09 -9.79
C SER A 364 -6.64 19.71 -10.77
N ASN A 365 -7.21 20.84 -10.36
CA ASN A 365 -8.03 21.72 -11.17
C ASN A 365 -7.18 22.38 -12.27
N ASN A 366 -7.64 22.39 -13.52
CA ASN A 366 -8.02 23.61 -14.25
C ASN A 366 -8.38 23.35 -15.73
N THR A 367 -9.55 23.87 -16.08
CA THR A 367 -9.97 24.58 -17.31
C THR A 367 -9.68 24.03 -18.72
N ALA A 368 -10.80 23.90 -19.45
CA ALA A 368 -11.04 23.57 -20.86
C ALA A 368 -9.97 23.91 -21.90
N THR A 369 -9.80 23.02 -22.90
CA THR A 369 -10.22 23.25 -24.30
C THR A 369 -10.42 21.90 -25.02
N SER A 370 -11.46 21.82 -25.85
CA SER A 370 -11.91 20.65 -26.64
C SER A 370 -11.09 20.48 -27.92
N THR A 371 -10.74 19.24 -28.29
CA THR A 371 -10.85 18.71 -29.68
C THR A 371 -10.68 17.18 -29.76
N THR A 372 -11.76 16.54 -30.23
CA THR A 372 -11.97 15.31 -31.00
C THR A 372 -10.90 14.19 -31.17
N THR A 373 -11.32 12.99 -30.72
CA THR A 373 -11.23 11.62 -31.33
C THR A 373 -9.89 10.92 -31.60
N THR A 374 -9.59 9.89 -30.79
CA THR A 374 -9.51 8.46 -31.20
C THR A 374 -9.29 7.56 -29.97
N LYS A 375 -9.90 6.37 -29.99
CA LYS A 375 -9.87 5.37 -28.90
C LYS A 375 -8.45 4.82 -28.73
N GLU A 376 -7.80 5.15 -27.62
CA GLU A 376 -6.67 4.40 -27.08
C GLU A 376 -6.95 4.02 -25.64
N GLU A 377 -6.67 2.75 -25.32
CA GLU A 377 -6.85 2.16 -24.00
C GLU A 377 -6.03 2.94 -22.97
N LYS A 378 -6.74 3.54 -22.02
CA LYS A 378 -6.19 4.49 -21.06
C LYS A 378 -5.61 3.74 -19.86
N TYR A 379 -4.30 3.59 -19.84
CA TYR A 379 -3.56 3.03 -18.71
C TYR A 379 -3.39 4.05 -17.57
N MET A 380 -3.19 3.56 -16.35
CA MET A 380 -3.13 4.37 -15.11
C MET A 380 -1.89 5.28 -15.01
N PHE A 381 -0.99 5.18 -15.98
CA PHE A 381 0.07 6.13 -16.29
C PHE A 381 0.19 6.15 -17.82
N ASN A 382 -0.22 7.23 -18.48
CA ASN A 382 0.06 7.41 -19.91
C ASN A 382 1.43 8.07 -20.00
N PRO A 383 2.51 7.32 -20.24
CA PRO A 383 3.82 7.92 -20.32
C PRO A 383 3.85 8.89 -21.51
N VAL A 384 4.23 10.13 -21.26
CA VAL A 384 4.34 11.12 -22.33
C VAL A 384 5.60 10.85 -23.15
N THR A 385 5.62 11.34 -24.39
CA THR A 385 6.83 11.37 -25.21
C THR A 385 7.96 12.05 -24.43
N CYS A 386 9.09 11.38 -24.31
CA CYS A 386 10.25 11.91 -23.58
C CYS A 386 11.40 12.21 -24.56
N LYS A 387 11.97 13.42 -24.47
CA LYS A 387 13.10 13.90 -25.29
C LYS A 387 14.04 14.78 -24.47
N VAL A 388 15.22 15.08 -25.03
CA VAL A 388 16.22 15.94 -24.37
C VAL A 388 15.62 17.27 -23.92
N GLY A 389 15.84 17.61 -22.65
CA GLY A 389 15.31 18.81 -21.99
C GLY A 389 14.05 18.56 -21.16
N ASP A 390 13.39 17.41 -21.30
CA ASP A 390 12.23 17.07 -20.49
C ASP A 390 12.62 16.78 -19.03
N SER A 391 11.77 17.21 -18.11
CA SER A 391 11.91 16.91 -16.68
C SER A 391 10.55 16.54 -16.08
N ASN A 392 10.21 15.24 -16.06
CA ASN A 392 8.90 14.77 -15.60
C ASN A 392 8.95 13.30 -15.14
N THR A 393 7.81 12.78 -14.65
CA THR A 393 7.70 11.41 -14.14
C THR A 393 7.83 10.33 -15.23
N SER A 394 7.53 10.64 -16.50
CA SER A 394 7.75 9.70 -17.61
C SER A 394 9.23 9.53 -17.91
N VAL A 395 10.02 10.60 -17.74
CA VAL A 395 11.48 10.52 -17.79
C VAL A 395 12.02 9.65 -16.66
N LEU A 396 11.47 9.77 -15.43
CA LEU A 396 11.88 8.90 -14.32
C LEU A 396 11.59 7.42 -14.61
N LEU A 397 10.38 7.12 -15.08
CA LEU A 397 10.01 5.75 -15.47
C LEU A 397 10.94 5.21 -16.57
N LEU A 398 11.27 6.05 -17.55
CA LEU A 398 12.21 5.69 -18.62
C LEU A 398 13.61 5.40 -18.07
N GLN A 399 14.10 6.23 -17.16
CA GLN A 399 15.38 6.02 -16.47
C GLN A 399 15.37 4.70 -15.68
N GLU A 400 14.30 4.40 -14.95
CA GLU A 400 14.14 3.15 -14.18
C GLU A 400 14.13 1.91 -15.08
N ILE A 401 13.33 1.92 -16.16
CA ILE A 401 13.24 0.77 -17.08
C ILE A 401 14.55 0.56 -17.82
N LEU A 402 15.15 1.61 -18.39
CA LEU A 402 16.41 1.48 -19.12
C LEU A 402 17.56 1.09 -18.19
N LYS A 403 17.53 1.52 -16.92
CA LYS A 403 18.51 1.10 -15.92
C LYS A 403 18.35 -0.36 -15.54
N ALA A 404 17.12 -0.81 -15.29
CA ALA A 404 16.81 -2.22 -15.01
C ALA A 404 17.19 -3.14 -16.19
N ARG A 405 17.08 -2.66 -17.43
CA ARG A 405 17.45 -3.39 -18.65
C ARG A 405 18.94 -3.25 -19.03
N GLY A 406 19.75 -2.56 -18.24
CA GLY A 406 21.20 -2.41 -18.47
C GLY A 406 21.59 -1.42 -19.58
N TYR A 407 20.68 -0.57 -20.04
CA TYR A 407 20.94 0.46 -21.04
C TYR A 407 21.37 1.80 -20.44
N TYR A 408 20.99 2.10 -19.20
CA TYR A 408 21.22 3.39 -18.55
C TYR A 408 21.94 3.25 -17.19
N THR A 409 23.02 3.99 -16.99
CA THR A 409 23.81 3.96 -15.74
C THR A 409 23.67 5.22 -14.88
N GLY A 410 23.11 6.29 -15.44
CA GLY A 410 22.98 7.60 -14.81
C GLY A 410 21.99 7.66 -13.65
N LYS A 411 21.74 8.88 -13.16
CA LYS A 411 20.91 9.15 -11.97
C LYS A 411 19.41 9.03 -12.29
N LEU A 412 18.63 8.64 -11.29
CA LEU A 412 17.17 8.63 -11.34
C LEU A 412 16.62 9.99 -10.90
N ASP A 413 16.90 11.03 -11.68
CA ASP A 413 16.67 12.43 -11.32
C ASP A 413 15.55 13.10 -12.12
N ARG A 414 14.82 12.32 -12.93
CA ARG A 414 13.72 12.76 -13.78
C ARG A 414 14.13 13.65 -14.95
N LYS A 415 15.43 13.85 -15.22
CA LYS A 415 15.93 14.73 -16.28
C LYS A 415 16.38 13.94 -17.51
N PHE A 416 15.85 14.33 -18.67
CA PHE A 416 16.23 13.73 -19.93
C PHE A 416 17.41 14.48 -20.52
N GLU A 417 18.61 14.01 -20.18
CA GLU A 417 19.87 14.60 -20.61
C GLU A 417 20.60 13.67 -21.60
N LYS A 418 21.79 14.08 -22.05
CA LYS A 418 22.58 13.39 -23.08
C LYS A 418 22.82 11.91 -22.78
N GLU A 419 23.04 11.55 -21.52
CA GLU A 419 23.27 10.16 -21.11
C GLU A 419 22.01 9.29 -21.32
N LEU A 420 20.83 9.81 -20.98
CA LEU A 420 19.56 9.09 -21.17
C LEU A 420 19.20 8.99 -22.66
N MET A 421 19.46 10.04 -23.44
CA MET A 421 19.33 10.01 -24.90
C MET A 421 20.18 8.89 -25.53
N ASN A 422 21.42 8.73 -25.09
CA ASN A 422 22.29 7.65 -25.57
C ASN A 422 21.74 6.26 -25.23
N ALA A 423 21.17 6.09 -24.03
CA ALA A 423 20.52 4.86 -23.61
C ALA A 423 19.27 4.55 -24.45
N VAL A 424 18.46 5.57 -24.76
CA VAL A 424 17.30 5.46 -25.65
C VAL A 424 17.72 5.00 -27.05
N ASN A 425 18.73 5.64 -27.63
CA ASN A 425 19.26 5.28 -28.95
C ASN A 425 19.76 3.83 -28.98
N LYS A 426 20.51 3.42 -27.94
CA LYS A 426 21.01 2.05 -27.82
C LYS A 426 19.86 1.04 -27.77
N TYR A 427 18.84 1.31 -26.96
CA TYR A 427 17.65 0.48 -26.87
C TYR A 427 16.93 0.34 -28.22
N GLN A 428 16.66 1.47 -28.89
CA GLN A 428 16.00 1.47 -30.20
C GLN A 428 16.77 0.64 -31.23
N ILE A 429 18.09 0.84 -31.33
CA ILE A 429 18.96 0.10 -32.27
C ILE A 429 18.91 -1.41 -32.01
N GLU A 430 18.98 -1.84 -30.75
CA GLU A 430 18.96 -3.27 -30.40
C GLU A 430 17.60 -3.92 -30.70
N ARG A 431 16.48 -3.24 -30.44
CA ARG A 431 15.14 -3.76 -30.73
C ARG A 431 14.83 -3.77 -32.22
N MET A 432 15.32 -2.79 -32.98
CA MET A 432 15.21 -2.79 -34.45
C MET A 432 15.95 -3.97 -35.08
N LYS A 433 17.12 -4.38 -34.57
CA LYS A 433 17.80 -5.62 -34.98
C LYS A 433 16.96 -6.88 -34.72
N GLN A 434 16.03 -6.81 -33.78
CA GLN A 434 15.08 -7.89 -33.44
C GLN A 434 13.74 -7.77 -34.19
N GLY A 435 13.66 -6.92 -35.23
CA GLY A 435 12.48 -6.76 -36.07
C GLY A 435 11.39 -5.83 -35.51
N LYS A 436 11.65 -5.11 -34.41
CA LYS A 436 10.69 -4.15 -33.85
C LYS A 436 10.76 -2.81 -34.59
N LYS A 437 9.61 -2.22 -34.90
CA LYS A 437 9.49 -0.89 -35.51
C LYS A 437 9.43 0.17 -34.42
N ILE A 438 10.56 0.54 -33.84
CA ILE A 438 10.65 1.62 -32.84
C ILE A 438 11.67 2.68 -33.27
N GLY A 439 11.23 3.94 -33.33
CA GLY A 439 12.03 5.07 -33.81
C GLY A 439 12.17 5.17 -35.35
N ASN A 440 13.13 5.97 -35.82
CA ASN A 440 13.30 6.33 -37.24
C ASN A 440 14.30 5.45 -38.04
N GLY A 441 14.77 4.32 -37.50
CA GLY A 441 15.77 3.47 -38.16
C GLY A 441 17.24 3.72 -37.76
N LYS A 442 17.55 4.83 -37.06
CA LYS A 442 18.92 5.16 -36.59
C LYS A 442 19.02 5.47 -35.09
N GLY A 443 17.90 5.36 -34.37
CA GLY A 443 17.72 5.97 -33.06
C GLY A 443 17.38 7.45 -33.23
N ASP A 444 16.23 7.88 -32.73
CA ASP A 444 15.78 9.27 -32.84
C ASP A 444 16.00 10.06 -31.55
N GLY A 445 16.54 9.42 -30.50
CA GLY A 445 16.78 10.03 -29.19
C GLY A 445 15.50 10.36 -28.44
N VAL A 446 14.35 9.83 -28.87
CA VAL A 446 13.03 10.12 -28.34
C VAL A 446 12.34 8.84 -27.90
N CYS A 447 11.89 8.79 -26.65
CA CYS A 447 10.99 7.73 -26.21
C CYS A 447 9.55 8.11 -26.59
N GLY A 448 9.17 7.79 -27.82
CA GLY A 448 7.81 7.96 -28.35
C GLY A 448 6.89 6.78 -28.04
N GLN A 449 5.68 6.84 -28.56
CA GLN A 449 4.61 5.89 -28.25
C GLN A 449 4.97 4.42 -28.55
N ASP A 450 5.58 4.13 -29.70
CA ASP A 450 5.93 2.75 -30.07
C ASP A 450 7.05 2.18 -29.19
N MET A 451 7.99 3.04 -28.76
CA MET A 451 9.00 2.63 -27.80
C MET A 451 8.39 2.40 -26.41
N TRP A 452 7.43 3.23 -25.99
CA TRP A 452 6.68 2.98 -24.74
C TRP A 452 5.92 1.67 -24.77
N ARG A 453 5.27 1.35 -25.89
CA ARG A 453 4.61 0.05 -26.10
C ARG A 453 5.59 -1.10 -25.92
N ASP A 454 6.77 -1.01 -26.54
CA ASP A 454 7.79 -2.05 -26.43
C ASP A 454 8.48 -2.13 -25.04
N LEU A 455 8.65 -1.00 -24.35
CA LEU A 455 9.23 -0.94 -23.01
C LEU A 455 8.29 -1.49 -21.94
N ILE A 456 6.99 -1.22 -22.06
CA ILE A 456 5.98 -1.58 -21.05
C ILE A 456 5.24 -2.88 -21.43
N ALA A 457 5.58 -3.47 -22.58
CA ALA A 457 4.91 -4.65 -23.14
C ALA A 457 3.39 -4.41 -23.32
N ILE A 458 3.05 -3.29 -23.94
CA ILE A 458 1.72 -3.00 -24.50
C ILE A 458 1.54 -3.78 -25.80
#